data_AF-A0A2N6BM27-F1
#
_entry.id   AF-A0A2N6BM27-F1
#
_cell.length_a   1.000
_cell.length_b   1.000
_cell.length_c   1.000
_cell.angle_alpha   90.00
_cell.angle_beta   90.00
_cell.angle_gamma   90.00
#
_symmetry.space_group_name_H-M   'P 1'
#
loop_
_entity.id
_entity.type
_entity.pdbx_description
1 polymer ?
#
loop_
_entity_poly.entity_id
_entity_poly.type
_entity_poly.pdbx_seq_one_letter_code
_entity_poly.pdbx_strand_id
1 'polypeptide(L)'
;MPDLMARIAAEPQPSAFRPGLTRRIGAWLGGLTASFSPAALGVSAAAAALVICVQAALIAGLVYKSAPEGAVYQTASHGGSKAVSPGPHALIAFQPRRTASEMAEFLSGEDLRIIDGPRPGGFYLVRFAGKTGIEAAKRKIKALSARSDMVRFIALSD
;
A
#
# COMPACT_ATOMS: atom_id res chain seq x y z
N MET A 1 -15.77 -65.10 -9.11
CA MET A 1 -16.21 -64.14 -8.07
C MET A 1 -15.18 -63.78 -6.96
N PRO A 2 -13.88 -64.14 -6.99
CA PRO A 2 -12.94 -63.65 -5.96
C PRO A 2 -12.44 -62.21 -6.20
N ASP A 3 -12.53 -61.72 -7.44
CA ASP A 3 -11.95 -60.45 -7.88
C ASP A 3 -12.67 -59.21 -7.29
N LEU A 4 -13.98 -59.29 -7.06
CA LEU A 4 -14.75 -58.18 -6.49
C LEU A 4 -14.41 -57.94 -5.01
N MET A 5 -14.20 -59.01 -4.24
CA MET A 5 -13.84 -58.89 -2.82
C MET A 5 -12.41 -58.37 -2.66
N ALA A 6 -11.51 -58.76 -3.56
CA ALA A 6 -10.15 -58.21 -3.63
C ALA A 6 -10.17 -56.70 -3.96
N ARG A 7 -11.07 -56.26 -4.84
CA ARG A 7 -11.22 -54.84 -5.20
C ARG A 7 -11.86 -53.99 -4.11
N ILE A 8 -12.77 -54.54 -3.30
CA ILE A 8 -13.32 -53.87 -2.11
C ILE A 8 -12.27 -53.77 -1.00
N ALA A 9 -11.47 -54.82 -0.78
CA ALA A 9 -10.39 -54.79 0.22
C ALA A 9 -9.23 -53.86 -0.19
N ALA A 10 -9.06 -53.60 -1.49
CA ALA A 10 -8.09 -52.66 -2.04
C ALA A 10 -8.58 -51.20 -2.05
N GLU A 11 -9.82 -50.92 -1.61
CA GLU A 11 -10.31 -49.56 -1.49
C GLU A 11 -9.60 -48.87 -0.31
N PRO A 12 -8.91 -47.73 -0.54
CA PRO A 12 -8.25 -47.02 0.53
C PRO A 12 -9.30 -46.53 1.53
N GLN A 13 -9.34 -47.18 2.70
CA GLN A 13 -10.08 -46.72 3.87
C GLN A 13 -9.84 -45.20 4.03
N PRO A 14 -10.90 -44.36 4.15
CA PRO A 14 -10.73 -42.93 4.35
C PRO A 14 -9.79 -42.71 5.52
N SER A 15 -8.60 -42.17 5.23
CA SER A 15 -7.56 -41.95 6.23
C SER A 15 -8.20 -41.24 7.43
N ALA A 16 -8.14 -41.87 8.61
CA ALA A 16 -8.68 -41.30 9.84
C ALA A 16 -8.29 -39.81 9.92
N PHE A 17 -9.30 -38.95 10.00
CA PHE A 17 -9.13 -37.50 10.00
C PHE A 17 -7.99 -37.13 10.95
N ARG A 18 -6.86 -36.67 10.39
CA ARG A 18 -5.79 -36.08 11.19
C ARG A 18 -6.44 -34.98 12.02
N PRO A 19 -6.35 -35.01 13.37
CA PRO A 19 -6.98 -33.99 14.19
C PRO A 19 -6.45 -32.63 13.71
N GLY A 20 -7.37 -31.80 13.21
CA GLY A 20 -7.02 -30.50 12.65
C GLY A 20 -6.22 -29.68 13.65
N LEU A 21 -5.40 -28.76 13.15
CA LEU A 21 -4.55 -27.89 13.96
C LEU A 21 -5.32 -27.25 15.12
N THR A 22 -6.58 -26.87 14.90
CA THR A 22 -7.51 -26.33 15.90
C THR A 22 -7.77 -27.28 17.07
N ARG A 23 -7.95 -28.58 16.82
CA ARG A 23 -8.18 -29.60 17.86
C ARG A 23 -6.92 -29.84 18.69
N ARG A 24 -5.75 -29.77 18.05
CA ARG A 24 -4.44 -29.90 18.72
C ARG A 24 -4.13 -28.70 19.61
N ILE A 25 -4.42 -27.48 19.14
CA ILE A 25 -4.30 -26.25 19.93
C ILE A 25 -5.30 -26.25 21.10
N GLY A 26 -6.56 -26.64 20.85
CA GLY A 26 -7.58 -26.71 21.89
C GLY A 26 -7.23 -27.70 23.01
N ALA A 27 -6.72 -28.89 22.66
CA ALA A 27 -6.27 -29.87 23.65
C ALA A 27 -5.07 -29.36 24.47
N TRP A 28 -4.12 -28.66 23.84
CA TRP A 28 -2.99 -28.06 24.53
C TRP A 28 -3.41 -26.93 25.48
N LEU A 29 -4.27 -26.01 25.02
CA LEU A 29 -4.82 -24.93 25.84
C LEU A 29 -5.63 -25.47 27.03
N GLY A 30 -6.46 -26.49 26.80
CA GLY A 30 -7.23 -27.14 27.87
C GLY A 30 -6.35 -27.81 28.92
N GLY A 31 -5.25 -28.45 28.51
CA GLY A 31 -4.27 -29.03 29.45
C GLY A 31 -3.52 -27.96 30.26
N LEU A 32 -3.20 -26.83 29.64
CA LEU A 32 -2.59 -25.70 30.32
C LEU A 32 -3.55 -25.07 31.34
N THR A 33 -4.78 -24.77 30.96
CA THR A 33 -5.74 -24.14 31.88
C THR A 33 -6.16 -25.06 33.02
N ALA A 34 -6.23 -26.38 32.78
CA ALA A 34 -6.49 -27.37 33.82
C ALA A 34 -5.38 -27.45 34.89
N SER A 35 -4.16 -26.98 34.58
CA SER A 35 -3.01 -27.01 35.50
C SER A 35 -2.93 -25.77 36.41
N PHE A 36 -3.78 -24.77 36.22
CA PHE A 36 -3.80 -23.53 37.02
C PHE A 36 -5.08 -23.40 37.84
N SER A 37 -4.99 -22.82 39.04
CA SER A 37 -6.18 -22.56 39.86
C SER A 37 -7.08 -21.50 39.21
N PRO A 38 -8.42 -21.55 39.40
CA PRO A 38 -9.35 -20.58 38.83
C PRO A 38 -9.02 -19.12 39.19
N ALA A 39 -8.52 -18.89 40.40
CA ALA A 39 -8.10 -17.56 40.86
C ALA A 39 -6.83 -17.06 40.14
N ALA A 40 -5.85 -17.93 39.91
CA ALA A 40 -4.64 -17.59 39.16
C ALA A 40 -4.97 -17.27 37.69
N LEU A 41 -5.90 -18.02 37.09
CA LEU A 41 -6.41 -17.74 35.74
C LEU A 41 -7.10 -16.37 35.67
N GLY A 42 -7.96 -16.02 36.64
CA GLY A 42 -8.62 -14.71 36.69
C GLY A 42 -7.63 -13.55 36.77
N VAL A 43 -6.64 -13.63 37.66
CA VAL A 43 -5.62 -12.57 37.82
C VAL A 43 -4.73 -12.47 36.59
N SER A 44 -4.29 -13.60 36.04
CA SER A 44 -3.45 -13.60 34.82
C SER A 44 -4.21 -13.08 33.59
N ALA A 45 -5.51 -13.41 33.45
CA ALA A 45 -6.35 -12.91 32.38
C ALA A 45 -6.56 -11.40 32.47
N ALA A 46 -6.80 -10.87 33.68
CA ALA A 46 -6.91 -9.43 33.91
C ALA A 46 -5.59 -8.70 33.60
N ALA A 47 -4.46 -9.27 34.04
CA ALA A 47 -3.14 -8.73 33.71
C ALA A 47 -2.85 -8.75 32.21
N ALA A 48 -3.16 -9.85 31.52
CA ALA A 48 -2.99 -9.98 30.08
C ALA A 48 -3.87 -8.98 29.31
N ALA A 49 -5.13 -8.81 29.72
CA ALA A 49 -6.03 -7.82 29.12
C ALA A 49 -5.46 -6.40 29.23
N LEU A 50 -4.91 -6.04 30.39
CA LEU A 50 -4.28 -4.73 30.60
C LEU A 50 -3.08 -4.52 29.67
N VAL A 51 -2.21 -5.53 29.54
CA VAL A 51 -1.07 -5.49 28.61
C VAL A 51 -1.54 -5.32 27.15
N ILE A 52 -2.58 -6.03 26.74
CA ILE A 52 -3.15 -5.89 25.39
C ILE A 52 -3.68 -4.47 25.16
N CYS A 53 -4.36 -3.87 26.13
CA CYS A 53 -4.83 -2.49 26.04
C CYS A 53 -3.66 -1.50 25.88
N VAL A 54 -2.57 -1.69 26.64
CA VAL A 54 -1.37 -0.85 26.52
C VAL A 54 -0.72 -1.02 25.14
N GLN A 55 -0.59 -2.26 24.65
CA GLN A 55 -0.05 -2.53 23.32
C GLN A 55 -0.91 -1.90 22.23
N ALA A 56 -2.24 -2.03 22.34
CA ALA A 56 -3.18 -1.42 21.40
C ALA A 56 -3.06 0.10 21.38
N ALA A 57 -2.91 0.75 22.55
CA ALA A 57 -2.70 2.19 22.64
C ALA A 57 -1.38 2.63 21.99
N LEU A 58 -0.29 1.89 22.20
CA LEU A 58 1.01 2.16 21.55
C LEU A 58 0.91 2.03 20.03
N ILE A 59 0.31 0.94 19.54
CA ILE A 59 0.10 0.73 18.10
C ILE A 59 -0.78 1.83 17.52
N ALA A 60 -1.91 2.14 18.17
CA ALA A 60 -2.81 3.20 17.75
C ALA A 60 -2.10 4.55 17.70
N GLY A 61 -1.27 4.89 18.69
CA GLY A 61 -0.47 6.11 18.70
C GLY A 61 0.54 6.16 17.54
N LEU A 62 1.20 5.05 17.23
CA LEU A 62 2.11 4.96 16.09
C LEU A 62 1.37 5.05 14.75
N VAL A 63 0.23 4.39 14.62
CA VAL A 63 -0.62 4.45 13.42
C VAL A 63 -1.17 5.85 13.23
N TYR A 64 -1.67 6.50 14.29
CA TYR A 64 -2.22 7.85 14.21
C TYR A 64 -1.16 8.88 13.86
N LYS A 65 0.06 8.74 14.41
CA LYS A 65 1.22 9.57 14.02
C LYS A 65 1.68 9.32 12.58
N SER A 66 1.47 8.11 12.07
CA SER A 66 1.87 7.72 10.72
C SER A 66 0.77 7.89 9.69
N ALA A 67 -0.46 8.22 10.10
CA ALA A 67 -1.59 8.47 9.22
C ALA A 67 -1.48 9.91 8.69
N PRO A 68 -1.10 10.11 7.41
CA PRO A 68 -1.26 11.41 6.79
C PRO A 68 -2.78 11.62 6.59
N GLU A 69 -3.26 12.84 6.77
CA GLU A 69 -4.59 13.22 6.28
C GLU A 69 -4.62 12.95 4.76
N GLY A 70 -5.32 11.89 4.34
CA GLY A 70 -5.35 11.42 2.96
C GLY A 70 -4.36 10.28 2.68
N ALA A 71 -4.84 9.04 2.78
CA ALA A 71 -4.05 7.84 2.51
C ALA A 71 -3.64 7.74 1.02
N VAL A 72 -2.38 8.05 0.72
CA VAL A 72 -1.77 7.78 -0.59
C VAL A 72 -1.21 6.36 -0.57
N TYR A 73 -1.67 5.51 -1.50
CA TYR A 73 -1.16 4.15 -1.67
C TYR A 73 0.36 4.16 -1.87
N GLN A 74 1.09 3.51 -0.97
CA GLN A 74 2.53 3.39 -1.00
C GLN A 74 2.91 1.92 -1.14
N THR A 75 3.54 1.55 -2.26
CA THR A 75 4.05 0.20 -2.49
C THR A 75 5.52 0.10 -2.05
N ALA A 76 5.89 -1.01 -1.41
CA ALA A 76 7.20 -1.21 -0.80
C ALA A 76 8.39 -1.22 -1.79
N SER A 77 8.13 -1.40 -3.09
CA SER A 77 9.13 -1.33 -4.16
C SER A 77 9.47 0.11 -4.56
N HIS A 78 8.69 1.10 -4.13
CA HIS A 78 9.01 2.50 -4.35
C HIS A 78 9.98 2.97 -3.26
N GLY A 79 11.26 2.66 -3.45
CA GLY A 79 12.35 3.08 -2.57
C GLY A 79 12.30 4.58 -2.31
N GLY A 80 11.92 4.94 -1.08
CA GLY A 80 12.04 6.29 -0.54
C GLY A 80 11.37 7.37 -1.39
N SER A 81 10.04 7.38 -1.44
CA SER A 81 9.31 8.61 -1.74
C SER A 81 9.71 9.66 -0.70
N LYS A 82 10.66 10.54 -1.06
CA LYS A 82 10.76 11.87 -0.47
C LYS A 82 9.33 12.36 -0.29
N ALA A 83 8.97 12.64 0.96
CA ALA A 83 7.71 13.25 1.37
C ALA A 83 7.16 14.07 0.21
N VAL A 84 5.95 13.74 -0.25
CA VAL A 84 5.23 14.54 -1.23
C VAL A 84 5.18 15.94 -0.63
N SER A 85 6.13 16.79 -1.04
CA SER A 85 6.14 18.19 -0.64
C SER A 85 4.81 18.73 -1.17
N PRO A 86 3.95 19.31 -0.32
CA PRO A 86 2.72 19.90 -0.80
C PRO A 86 3.06 20.93 -1.89
N GLY A 87 2.49 20.71 -3.07
CA GLY A 87 2.77 21.48 -4.27
C GLY A 87 1.74 21.15 -5.34
N PRO A 88 1.34 22.13 -6.16
CA PRO A 88 0.34 21.95 -7.21
C PRO A 88 0.79 20.91 -8.23
N HIS A 89 -0.16 20.15 -8.76
CA HIS A 89 0.08 19.17 -9.81
C HIS A 89 -0.39 19.73 -11.15
N ALA A 90 0.24 19.33 -12.24
CA ALA A 90 -0.18 19.70 -13.59
C ALA A 90 -0.20 18.47 -14.49
N LEU A 91 -1.19 18.41 -15.38
CA LEU A 91 -1.22 17.43 -16.46
C LEU A 91 -0.60 18.06 -17.69
N ILE A 92 0.41 17.40 -18.27
CA ILE A 92 1.11 17.83 -19.48
C ILE A 92 0.93 16.77 -20.56
N ALA A 93 0.57 17.19 -21.77
CA ALA A 93 0.74 16.38 -22.98
C ALA A 93 1.87 16.98 -23.82
N PHE A 94 2.88 16.18 -24.13
CA PHE A 94 3.96 16.55 -25.02
C PHE A 94 3.58 16.34 -26.48
N GLN A 95 4.33 16.95 -27.39
CA GLN A 95 4.22 16.62 -28.81
C GLN A 95 4.66 15.16 -29.07
N PRO A 96 3.97 14.42 -29.96
CA PRO A 96 4.21 12.98 -30.19
C PRO A 96 5.57 12.67 -30.84
N ARG A 97 6.27 13.69 -31.36
CA ARG A 97 7.58 13.53 -32.02
C ARG A 97 8.77 13.68 -31.05
N ARG A 98 8.53 13.98 -29.77
CA ARG A 98 9.56 14.22 -28.77
C ARG A 98 10.01 12.92 -28.10
N THR A 99 11.33 12.77 -27.95
CA THR A 99 11.91 11.62 -27.26
C THR A 99 11.78 11.76 -25.74
N ALA A 100 11.84 10.64 -25.02
CA ALA A 100 11.77 10.63 -23.55
C ALA A 100 12.90 11.45 -22.90
N SER A 101 14.10 11.47 -23.52
CA SER A 101 15.22 12.29 -23.09
C SER A 101 14.94 13.78 -23.23
N GLU A 102 14.41 14.22 -24.38
CA GLU A 102 14.04 15.63 -24.60
C GLU A 102 12.96 16.10 -23.61
N MET A 103 11.97 15.26 -23.31
CA MET A 103 10.94 15.57 -22.31
C MET A 103 11.54 15.70 -20.90
N ALA A 104 12.47 14.81 -20.52
CA ALA A 104 13.11 14.84 -19.21
C ALA A 104 14.02 16.06 -19.03
N GLU A 105 14.77 16.44 -20.07
CA GLU A 105 15.61 17.65 -20.07
C GLU A 105 14.76 18.92 -19.95
N PHE A 106 13.68 19.02 -20.74
CA PHE A 106 12.74 20.14 -20.66
C PHE A 106 12.14 20.29 -19.26
N LEU A 107 11.65 19.19 -18.68
CA LEU A 107 11.06 19.23 -17.34
C LEU A 107 12.10 19.59 -16.28
N SER A 108 13.34 19.11 -16.42
CA SER A 108 14.42 19.44 -15.49
C SER A 108 14.78 20.93 -15.52
N GLY A 109 14.77 21.56 -16.70
CA GLY A 109 15.01 23.00 -16.84
C GLY A 109 13.90 23.88 -16.26
N GLU A 110 12.68 23.36 -16.16
CA GLU A 110 11.50 24.10 -15.69
C GLU A 110 11.14 23.80 -14.22
N ASP A 111 12.01 23.07 -13.52
CA ASP A 111 11.80 22.55 -12.15
C ASP A 111 10.53 21.68 -12.02
N LEU A 112 10.25 20.87 -13.04
CA LEU A 112 9.13 19.95 -13.07
C LEU A 112 9.62 18.50 -12.96
N ARG A 113 8.82 17.64 -12.34
CA ARG A 113 9.10 16.19 -12.25
C ARG A 113 7.88 15.37 -12.59
N ILE A 114 8.05 14.35 -13.42
CA ILE A 114 7.02 13.36 -13.72
C ILE A 114 6.75 12.53 -12.46
N ILE A 115 5.49 12.41 -12.09
CA ILE A 115 5.01 11.54 -11.02
C ILE A 115 4.34 10.29 -11.61
N ASP A 116 3.64 10.46 -12.74
CA ASP A 116 2.83 9.41 -13.36
C ASP A 116 2.66 9.66 -14.88
N GLY A 117 2.36 8.60 -15.63
CA GLY A 117 2.19 8.62 -17.10
C GLY A 117 3.03 7.54 -17.81
N PRO A 118 2.82 7.28 -19.12
CA PRO A 118 1.87 7.91 -20.03
C PRO A 118 0.43 7.37 -19.86
N ARG A 119 -0.51 8.28 -19.59
CA ARG A 119 -1.94 7.97 -19.56
C ARG A 119 -2.51 7.90 -20.98
N PRO A 120 -3.69 7.27 -21.18
CA PRO A 120 -4.39 7.28 -22.45
C PRO A 120 -4.48 8.72 -23.02
N GLY A 121 -4.09 8.90 -24.27
CA GLY A 121 -4.01 10.23 -24.90
C GLY A 121 -2.66 10.94 -24.78
N GLY A 122 -1.65 10.35 -24.13
CA GLY A 122 -0.28 10.87 -24.06
C GLY A 122 -0.06 11.92 -22.96
N PHE A 123 -0.83 11.84 -21.88
CA PHE A 123 -0.74 12.76 -20.75
C PHE A 123 0.20 12.21 -19.66
N TYR A 124 0.94 13.12 -19.04
CA TYR A 124 1.82 12.88 -17.92
C TYR A 124 1.41 13.78 -16.76
N LEU A 125 1.40 13.23 -15.55
CA LEU A 125 1.21 14.00 -14.33
C LEU A 125 2.58 14.49 -13.87
N VAL A 126 2.73 15.80 -13.76
CA VAL A 126 3.96 16.43 -13.28
C VAL A 126 3.69 17.24 -12.01
N ARG A 127 4.71 17.36 -11.17
CA ARG A 127 4.73 18.30 -10.04
C ARG A 127 5.75 19.39 -10.26
N PHE A 128 5.49 20.56 -9.67
CA PHE A 128 6.47 21.60 -9.46
C PHE A 128 7.42 21.21 -8.32
N ALA A 129 8.72 21.45 -8.50
CA ALA A 129 9.69 21.26 -7.43
C ALA A 129 9.51 22.35 -6.35
N GLY A 130 9.69 21.96 -5.09
CA GLY A 130 9.62 22.86 -3.93
C GLY A 130 8.21 23.28 -3.53
N LYS A 131 8.13 24.26 -2.60
CA LYS A 131 6.88 24.85 -2.11
C LYS A 131 6.37 25.90 -3.08
N THR A 132 6.05 25.51 -4.31
CA THR A 132 5.45 26.42 -5.29
C THR A 132 3.98 26.62 -4.93
N GLY A 133 3.54 27.85 -4.67
CA GLY A 133 2.12 28.14 -4.45
C GLY A 133 1.30 28.01 -5.74
N ILE A 134 -0.02 27.78 -5.61
CA ILE A 134 -0.95 27.60 -6.74
C ILE A 134 -0.87 28.75 -7.75
N GLU A 135 -0.78 30.00 -7.30
CA GLU A 135 -0.70 31.17 -8.18
C GLU A 135 0.62 31.26 -8.95
N ALA A 136 1.74 30.82 -8.34
CA ALA A 136 3.02 30.73 -9.04
C ALA A 136 3.02 29.59 -10.08
N ALA A 137 2.37 28.47 -9.76
CA ALA A 137 2.17 27.38 -10.69
C ALA A 137 1.29 27.77 -11.88
N LYS A 138 0.18 28.49 -11.67
CA LYS A 138 -0.67 29.01 -12.77
C LYS A 138 0.14 29.90 -13.73
N ARG A 139 1.01 30.76 -13.21
CA ARG A 139 1.90 31.60 -14.05
C ARG A 139 2.87 30.76 -14.86
N LYS A 140 3.53 29.76 -14.23
CA LYS A 140 4.40 28.81 -14.93
C LYS A 140 3.64 28.01 -15.99
N ILE A 141 2.45 27.50 -15.67
CA ILE A 141 1.59 26.76 -16.61
C ILE A 141 1.24 27.63 -17.82
N LYS A 142 0.89 28.90 -17.59
CA LYS A 142 0.62 29.85 -18.68
C LYS A 142 1.85 30.05 -19.56
N ALA A 143 3.04 30.23 -18.97
CA ALA A 143 4.29 30.33 -19.72
C ALA A 143 4.62 29.06 -20.53
N LEU A 144 4.38 27.88 -19.96
CA LEU A 144 4.60 26.58 -20.61
C LEU A 144 3.58 26.30 -21.72
N SER A 145 2.32 26.73 -21.54
CA SER A 145 1.29 26.63 -22.58
C SER A 145 1.58 27.50 -23.80
N ALA A 146 2.37 28.57 -23.63
CA ALA A 146 2.82 29.40 -24.75
C ALA A 146 3.93 28.73 -25.58
N ARG A 147 4.62 27.72 -25.02
CA ARG A 147 5.62 26.89 -25.72
C ARG A 147 4.97 25.70 -26.42
N SER A 148 4.26 25.99 -27.49
CA SER A 148 3.56 25.00 -28.31
C SER A 148 4.51 24.06 -29.08
N ASP A 149 5.80 24.37 -29.15
CA ASP A 149 6.88 23.59 -29.78
C ASP A 149 7.23 22.30 -29.02
N MET A 150 6.91 22.26 -27.72
CA MET A 150 7.19 21.14 -26.82
C MET A 150 5.93 20.60 -26.17
N VAL A 151 5.01 21.49 -25.77
CA VAL A 151 3.81 21.16 -25.00
C VAL A 151 2.57 21.31 -25.88
N ARG A 152 1.82 20.24 -26.08
CA ARG A 152 0.50 20.26 -26.75
C ARG A 152 -0.59 20.78 -25.81
N PHE A 153 -0.50 20.42 -24.52
CA PHE A 153 -1.49 20.79 -23.53
C PHE A 153 -0.86 20.82 -22.15
N ILE A 154 -1.23 21.82 -21.33
CA ILE A 154 -0.92 21.84 -19.91
C ILE A 154 -2.07 22.45 -19.12
N ALA A 155 -2.48 21.79 -18.04
CA ALA A 155 -3.50 22.29 -17.13
C ALA A 155 -3.14 21.95 -15.68
N LEU A 156 -3.62 22.77 -14.75
CA LEU A 156 -3.55 22.47 -13.34
C LEU A 156 -4.44 21.24 -13.06
N SER A 157 -3.90 20.25 -12.36
CA SER A 157 -4.67 19.12 -11.83
C SER A 157 -5.04 19.47 -10.40
N ASP A 158 -6.34 19.49 -10.13
CA ASP A 158 -6.91 19.63 -8.78
C ASP A 158 -6.70 18.35 -7.96
#